data_AF-A0A9E0BM68-F1
#
_entry.id   AF-A0A9E0BM68-F1
#
_cell.length_a   1.000
_cell.length_b   1.000
_cell.length_c   1.000
_cell.angle_alpha   90.00
_cell.angle_beta   90.00
_cell.angle_gamma   90.00
#
_symmetry.space_group_name_H-M   'P 1'
#
loop_
_entity.id
_entity.type
_entity.pdbx_description
1 polymer ?
#
loop_
_entity_poly.entity_id
_entity_poly.type
_entity_poly.pdbx_seq_one_letter_code
_entity_poly.pdbx_strand_id
1 'polypeptide(L)' 'MAAIGAGLAVIGAGIGIGNIGAKAMEAIARQPEAVGDIRANMILMAALVEGAALIAIILAFFA' A
#
# COMPACT_ATOMS: atom_id res chain seq x y z
N MET A 1 -14.72 17.76 8.49
CA MET A 1 -14.71 16.62 7.54
C MET A 1 -13.39 15.83 7.58
N ALA A 2 -12.30 16.41 8.12
CA ALA A 2 -10.99 15.77 8.27
C ALA A 2 -10.97 14.31 8.71
N ALA A 3 -11.71 13.93 9.74
CA ALA A 3 -11.75 12.55 10.24
C ALA A 3 -12.30 11.53 9.21
N ILE A 4 -13.29 11.94 8.41
CA ILE A 4 -13.87 11.08 7.36
C ILE A 4 -12.89 10.94 6.21
N GLY A 5 -12.30 12.05 5.75
CA GLY A 5 -11.31 12.06 4.67
C GLY A 5 -10.07 11.22 5.02
N ALA A 6 -9.51 11.42 6.22
CA ALA A 6 -8.39 10.63 6.72
C ALA A 6 -8.76 9.15 6.88
N GLY A 7 -9.95 8.84 7.40
CA GLY A 7 -10.44 7.46 7.54
C GLY A 7 -10.53 6.74 6.20
N LEU A 8 -11.08 7.39 5.17
CA LEU A 8 -11.16 6.84 3.81
C LEU A 8 -9.77 6.64 3.20
N ALA A 9 -8.84 7.58 3.40
CA ALA A 9 -7.47 7.45 2.94
C ALA A 9 -6.76 6.23 3.57
N VAL A 10 -6.91 6.02 4.88
CA VAL A 10 -6.34 4.86 5.59
C VAL A 10 -6.95 3.54 5.11
N ILE A 11 -8.27 3.48 4.90
CA ILE A 11 -8.93 2.28 4.37
C ILE A 11 -8.40 1.94 2.98
N GLY A 12 -8.31 2.93 2.08
CA GLY A 12 -7.77 2.74 0.74
C GLY A 12 -6.33 2.23 0.76
N ALA A 13 -5.48 2.81 1.60
CA ALA A 13 -4.10 2.37 1.79
C ALA A 13 -4.01 0.94 2.31
N GLY A 14 -4.80 0.60 3.34
CA GLY A 14 -4.83 -0.74 3.93
C GLY A 14 -5.23 -1.82 2.93
N ILE A 15 -6.26 -1.56 2.11
CA ILE A 15 -6.69 -2.47 1.05
C ILE A 15 -5.61 -2.61 -0.03
N GLY A 16 -5.01 -1.49 -0.45
CA GLY A 16 -3.95 -1.49 -1.46
C GLY A 16 -2.73 -2.31 -1.02
N ILE A 17 -2.19 -2.01 0.16
CA ILE A 17 -1.02 -2.70 0.73
C ILE A 17 -1.34 -4.18 0.98
N GLY A 18 -2.52 -4.49 1.54
CA GLY A 18 -2.94 -5.87 1.78
C GLY A 18 -2.97 -6.70 0.50
N ASN A 19 -3.51 -6.15 -0.59
CA ASN A 19 -3.55 -6.82 -1.90
C ASN A 19 -2.14 -7.02 -2.48
N ILE A 20 -1.27 -6.01 -2.40
CA ILE A 20 0.12 -6.12 -2.87
C ILE A 20 0.85 -7.23 -2.10
N GLY A 21 0.74 -7.24 -0.76
CA GLY A 21 1.35 -8.26 0.08
C GLY A 21 0.83 -9.67 -0.20
N ALA A 22 -0.49 -9.84 -0.32
CA ALA A 22 -1.09 -11.12 -0.66
C ALA A 22 -0.58 -11.66 -2.00
N LYS A 23 -0.54 -10.80 -3.03
CA LYS A 23 -0.05 -11.19 -4.37
C LYS A 23 1.44 -11.47 -4.39
N ALA A 24 2.24 -10.73 -3.62
CA ALA A 24 3.67 -11.01 -3.46
C ALA A 24 3.89 -12.38 -2.82
N MET A 25 3.12 -12.73 -1.78
CA MET A 25 3.22 -14.05 -1.13
C MET A 25 2.79 -15.18 -2.08
N GLU A 26 1.70 -15.01 -2.84
CA GLU A 26 1.30 -15.98 -3.87
C GLU A 26 2.40 -16.15 -4.95
N ALA A 27 3.04 -15.07 -5.38
CA ALA A 27 4.10 -15.11 -6.38
C ALA A 27 5.36 -15.81 -5.83
N ILE A 28 5.76 -15.49 -4.59
CA ILE A 28 6.88 -16.15 -3.89
C ILE A 28 6.63 -17.65 -3.74
N ALA A 29 5.41 -18.05 -3.39
CA ALA A 29 5.07 -19.47 -3.26
C ALA A 29 5.19 -20.22 -4.60
N ARG A 30 4.93 -19.55 -5.74
CA ARG A 30 5.07 -20.12 -7.08
C ARG A 30 6.51 -20.12 -7.58
N GLN A 31 7.31 -19.12 -7.21
CA GLN A 31 8.71 -18.94 -7.63
C GLN A 31 9.59 -18.48 -6.45
N PRO A 32 10.02 -19.41 -5.56
CA PRO A 32 10.85 -19.09 -4.40
C PRO A 32 12.21 -18.49 -4.76
N GLU A 33 12.75 -18.81 -5.93
CA GLU A 33 14.01 -18.28 -6.45
C GLU A 33 13.95 -16.77 -6.75
N ALA A 34 12.75 -16.24 -7.03
CA ALA A 34 12.53 -14.83 -7.38
C ALA A 34 12.15 -13.96 -6.17
N VAL A 35 12.29 -14.46 -4.93
CA VAL A 35 11.88 -13.75 -3.70
C VAL A 35 12.47 -12.35 -3.59
N GLY A 36 13.73 -12.16 -3.97
CA GLY A 36 14.41 -10.86 -3.90
C GLY A 36 13.69 -9.81 -4.76
N ASP A 37 13.47 -10.14 -6.03
CA ASP A 37 12.84 -9.25 -7.01
C ASP A 37 11.37 -8.98 -6.67
N ILE A 38 10.63 -10.02 -6.26
CA ILE A 38 9.22 -9.89 -5.85
C ILE A 38 9.11 -8.96 -4.63
N ARG A 39 9.99 -9.11 -3.64
CA ARG A 39 9.99 -8.27 -2.44
C ARG A 39 10.38 -6.82 -2.76
N ALA A 40 11.36 -6.61 -3.63
CA ALA A 40 11.75 -5.28 -4.05
C ALA A 40 10.58 -4.55 -4.74
N ASN A 41 9.92 -5.22 -5.69
CA ASN A 41 8.75 -4.67 -6.37
C ASN A 41 7.56 -4.45 -5.42
N MET A 42 7.32 -5.38 -4.49
CA MET A 42 6.29 -5.23 -3.44
C MET A 42 6.52 -3.97 -2.60
N ILE A 43 7.74 -3.75 -2.13
CA ILE A 43 8.09 -2.58 -1.31
C ILE A 43 7.93 -1.29 -2.12
N LEU A 44 8.38 -1.26 -3.38
CA LEU A 44 8.20 -0.11 -4.25
C LEU A 44 6.72 0.25 -4.41
N MET A 45 5.87 -0.74 -4.70
CA MET A 45 4.44 -0.51 -4.86
C MET A 45 3.77 -0.11 -3.55
N ALA A 46 4.14 -0.72 -2.42
CA ALA A 46 3.65 -0.34 -1.10
C ALA A 46 4.02 1.12 -0.77
N ALA A 47 5.24 1.55 -1.07
CA ALA A 47 5.69 2.92 -0.86
C ALA A 47 4.92 3.93 -1.71
N LEU A 48 4.57 3.58 -2.96
CA LEU A 48 3.72 4.43 -3.81
C LEU A 48 2.30 4.59 -3.23
N VAL A 49 1.72 3.50 -2.71
CA VAL A 49 0.41 3.54 -2.04
C VAL A 49 0.46 4.38 -0.76
N GLU A 50 1.47 4.17 0.10
CA GLU A 50 1.65 4.96 1.30
C GLU A 50 1.88 6.45 1.00
N GLY A 51 2.70 6.77 -0.01
CA GLY A 51 2.93 8.16 -0.41
C GLY A 51 1.64 8.87 -0.80
N ALA A 52 0.78 8.24 -1.60
CA ALA A 52 -0.52 8.78 -1.97
C ALA A 52 -1.46 8.92 -0.75
N ALA A 53 -1.48 7.93 0.15
CA ALA A 53 -2.30 7.94 1.34
C ALA A 53 -1.90 9.05 2.33
N LEU A 54 -0.61 9.25 2.56
CA LEU A 54 -0.08 10.31 3.41
C LEU A 54 -0.46 11.70 2.86
N ILE A 55 -0.32 11.90 1.55
CA ILE A 55 -0.77 13.15 0.90
C ILE A 55 -2.26 13.37 1.14
N ALA A 56 -3.09 12.34 0.96
CA ALA A 56 -4.54 12.45 1.19
C ALA A 56 -4.90 12.76 2.65
N ILE A 57 -4.20 12.15 3.62
CA ILE A 57 -4.38 12.42 5.05
C ILE A 57 -3.99 13.86 5.37
N ILE A 58 -2.87 14.33 4.83
CA ILE A 58 -2.40 15.72 5.02
C ILE A 58 -3.43 16.71 4.47
N LEU A 59 -3.92 16.48 3.25
CA LEU A 59 -4.96 17.32 2.65
C LEU A 59 -6.25 17.30 3.46
N ALA A 60 -6.65 16.14 3.97
CA ALA A 60 -7.83 16.02 4.83
C ALA A 60 -7.69 16.79 6.15
N PHE A 61 -6.47 16.91 6.70
CA PHE A 61 -6.21 17.68 7.90
C PHE A 61 -6.32 19.19 7.68
N PHE A 62 -5.90 19.68 6.51
CA PHE A 62 -5.95 21.11 6.16
C PHE A 62 -7.29 21.58 5.57
N ALA A 63 -8.23 20.67 5.32
CA ALA A 63 -9.52 20.93 4.67
C ALA A 63 -10.72 20.95 5.64
#